data_AF-A0A227JAI1-F1
#
_entry.id   AF-A0A227JAI1-F1
#
_cell.length_a   1.000
_cell.length_b   1.000
_cell.length_c   1.000
_cell.angle_alpha   90.00
_cell.angle_beta   90.00
_cell.angle_gamma   90.00
#
_symmetry.space_group_name_H-M   'P 1'
#
loop_
_entity.id
_entity.type
_entity.pdbx_description
1 polymer ?
#
loop_
_entity_poly.entity_id
_entity_poly.type
_entity_poly.pdbx_seq_one_letter_code
_entity_poly.pdbx_strand_id
1 'polypeptide(L)' 'MTKHVEIFTDGSCLGNPGPGGYGIVLRYKDVEKTLSKGYTLTTNNRMEM' A
#
# COMPACT_ATOMS: atom_id res chain seq x y z
N MET A 1 12.20 -19.85 17.06
CA MET A 1 11.25 -18.72 16.98
C MET A 1 11.01 -18.39 15.52
N THR A 2 9.74 -18.35 15.10
CA THR A 2 9.35 -17.90 13.76
C THR A 2 9.61 -16.39 13.62
N LYS A 3 10.10 -15.96 12.46
CA LYS A 3 10.24 -14.54 12.15
C LYS A 3 8.85 -14.00 11.80
N HIS A 4 8.38 -12.96 12.51
CA HIS A 4 7.11 -12.30 12.23
C HIS A 4 7.38 -10.92 11.61
N VAL A 5 6.74 -10.62 10.48
CA VAL A 5 6.82 -9.34 9.78
C VAL A 5 5.44 -8.72 9.80
N GLU A 6 5.32 -7.48 10.26
CA GLU A 6 4.07 -6.73 10.25
C GLU A 6 3.99 -5.94 8.94
N ILE A 7 2.83 -6.00 8.28
CA ILE A 7 2.57 -5.27 7.04
C ILE A 7 1.25 -4.53 7.20
N PHE A 8 1.28 -3.22 6.95
CA PHE A 8 0.11 -2.35 6.91
C PHE A 8 -0.02 -1.81 5.49
N THR A 9 -1.22 -1.93 4.91
CA THR A 9 -1.50 -1.52 3.52
C THR A 9 -2.72 -0.63 3.49
N ASP A 10 -2.71 0.35 2.60
CA ASP A 10 -3.88 1.17 2.27
C ASP A 10 -3.83 1.57 0.79
N GLY A 11 -5.00 1.78 0.19
CA GLY A 11 -5.16 2.09 -1.22
C GLY A 11 -6.36 2.99 -1.48
N SER A 12 -6.20 4.01 -2.31
CA SER A 12 -7.27 4.98 -2.60
C SER A 12 -7.17 5.60 -3.99
N CYS A 13 -8.30 6.07 -4.51
CA CYS A 13 -8.43 6.77 -5.79
C CYS A 13 -9.32 8.01 -5.69
N LEU A 14 -8.95 9.05 -6.45
CA LEU A 14 -9.71 10.27 -6.69
C LEU A 14 -10.68 10.06 -7.87
N GLY A 15 -11.63 9.13 -7.69
CA GLY A 15 -12.58 8.68 -8.71
C GLY A 15 -12.43 7.17 -9.01
N ASN A 16 -13.50 6.52 -9.47
CA ASN A 16 -13.52 5.06 -9.64
C ASN A 16 -14.11 4.67 -11.02
N PRO A 17 -13.35 4.78 -12.13
CA PRO A 17 -11.89 4.95 -12.18
C PRO A 17 -11.40 6.41 -12.08
N GLY A 18 -10.15 6.59 -11.66
CA GLY A 18 -9.48 7.88 -11.54
C GLY A 18 -8.01 7.75 -11.13
N PRO A 19 -7.27 8.87 -10.93
CA PRO A 19 -5.93 8.84 -10.36
C PRO A 19 -5.96 8.23 -8.97
N GLY A 20 -5.04 7.32 -8.67
CA GLY A 20 -5.01 6.62 -7.39
C GLY A 20 -3.62 6.15 -7.01
N GLY A 21 -3.47 5.65 -5.79
CA GLY A 21 -2.21 5.13 -5.29
C GLY A 21 -2.40 4.21 -4.09
N TYR A 22 -1.32 3.52 -3.75
CA TYR A 22 -1.23 2.68 -2.56
C TYR A 22 -0.05 3.10 -1.68
N GLY A 23 -0.13 2.74 -0.40
CA GLY A 23 0.92 2.87 0.59
C GLY A 23 1.09 1.57 1.39
N ILE A 24 2.34 1.21 1.68
CA ILE A 24 2.69 0.03 2.46
C ILE A 24 3.71 0.41 3.52
N VAL A 25 3.49 -0.04 4.75
CA VAL A 25 4.48 -0.01 5.84
C VAL A 25 4.83 -1.45 6.19
N LEU A 26 6.12 -1.81 6.08
CA LEU A 26 6.65 -3.10 6.52
C LEU A 26 7.53 -2.90 7.75
N ARG A 27 7.25 -3.64 8.82
CA ARG A 27 8.03 -3.60 10.07
C ARG A 27 8.57 -4.98 10.41
N TYR A 28 9.87 -5.04 10.68
CA TYR A 28 10.55 -6.25 11.15
C TYR A 28 11.64 -5.87 12.15
N LYS A 29 11.44 -6.25 13.42
CA LYS A 29 12.29 -5.80 14.54
C LYS A 29 12.39 -4.27 14.55
N ASP A 30 13.59 -3.72 14.59
CA ASP A 30 13.86 -2.28 14.65
C ASP A 30 13.94 -1.62 13.27
N VAL A 31 13.57 -2.35 12.20
CA VAL A 31 13.60 -1.84 10.82
C VAL A 31 12.19 -1.63 10.30
N GLU A 32 11.93 -0.43 9.81
CA GLU A 32 10.72 -0.06 9.09
C GLU A 32 11.05 0.34 7.65
N LYS A 33 10.22 -0.08 6.71
CA LYS A 33 10.30 0.32 5.30
C LYS A 33 8.94 0.76 4.81
N THR A 34 8.92 1.83 4.02
CA THR A 34 7.72 2.34 3.38
C THR A 34 7.82 2.21 1.86
N LEU A 35 6.70 1.86 1.22
CA LEU A 35 6.56 1.80 -0.23
C LEU A 35 5.29 2.55 -0.61
N SER A 36 5.33 3.30 -1.69
CA SER A 36 4.14 3.92 -2.26
C SER A 36 4.31 4.12 -3.76
N LYS A 37 3.19 4.12 -4.48
CA LYS A 37 3.16 4.43 -5.91
C LYS A 37 1.80 4.95 -6.33
N GLY A 38 1.80 5.89 -7.27
CA GLY A 38 0.61 6.41 -7.92
C GLY A 38 0.44 5.88 -9.35
N TYR A 39 -0.81 5.87 -9.80
CA TYR A 39 -1.24 5.54 -11.15
C TYR A 39 -2.22 6.61 -11.65
N THR A 40 -2.11 7.01 -12.92
CA THR A 40 -2.95 8.06 -13.50
C THR A 40 -4.40 7.65 -13.69
N LEU A 41 -4.66 6.34 -13.90
CA LEU A 41 -5.99 5.79 -14.11
C LEU A 41 -6.07 4.37 -13.54
N THR A 42 -6.79 4.21 -12.43
CA THR A 42 -6.98 2.93 -11.71
C THR A 42 -8.30 2.95 -10.92
N THR A 43 -8.57 1.94 -10.09
CA THR A 43 -9.77 1.83 -9.22
C THR A 43 -9.37 1.61 -7.77
N ASN A 44 -10.26 1.92 -6.81
CA ASN A 44 -9.99 1.69 -5.37
C ASN A 44 -9.58 0.25 -5.11
N ASN A 45 -10.37 -0.71 -5.59
CA ASN A 45 -10.09 -2.13 -5.42
C ASN A 45 -8.71 -2.53 -5.99
N ARG A 46 -8.25 -1.90 -7.08
CA ARG A 46 -6.91 -2.17 -7.64
C ARG A 46 -5.78 -1.58 -6.80
N MET A 47 -6.04 -0.54 -5.99
CA MET A 47 -5.04 0.05 -5.09
C MET A 47 -5.01 -0.62 -3.73
N GLU A 48 -6.12 -1.21 -3.29
CA GLU A 48 -6.19 -2.00 -2.05
C GLU A 48 -5.56 -3.40 -2.19
N MET A 49 -5.51 -3.95 -3.41
CA MET A 49 -4.86 -5.23 -3.73
C MET A 49 -3.34 -5.12 -3.88
#